data_AF-W4GVD9-F1
#
_entry.id   AF-W4GVD9-F1
#
_cell.length_a   1.000
_cell.length_b   1.000
_cell.length_c   1.000
_cell.angle_alpha   90.00
_cell.angle_beta   90.00
_cell.angle_gamma   90.00
#
_symmetry.space_group_name_H-M   'P 1'
#
loop_
_entity.id
_entity.type
_entity.pdbx_description
1 polymer ?
#
loop_
_entity_poly.entity_id
_entity_poly.type
_entity_poly.pdbx_seq_one_letter_code
_entity_poly.pdbx_strand_id
1 'polypeptide(L)'
;MELCTGPVDSPQQQACRIAGDNVWRNSTEGGEVPLLYYLHKGLKDSVFPTRVCPYTSSPGHDWDCPELDDAFVRKSNPLSFTVNDMGTFYDQASIKHKLVQSGLAMPVSTTLVSVQHMYPCVGKFLANDPRCDAATCQLCPPELPMATCCVPADSTRGQNMDGEFLAHSGMQVEGGHGMLVVAYNDLFRTREGATGGFVVKNSWQDGWQGSHSMAYWMQDVSEWDDRVVCPNSFNPFNWYVPTQDDGVVDIAACLSDDSVQYAALNRQPLHLTCVDDAYCVPGRVYFAKNRTSYGDRMHVMCFWEYDPTVKSSKHVCLPPMLQETIARTFEPDEVYENDSDLCGFYFLPYDTISQVSALFQGFFVNSFDVKWAPQSYLANREKFPHLNYSLVQASTFTQHSSSRFDGPFPFAHKYKPMNQLTQHRRRH
;
A
#
# COMPACT_ATOMS: atom_id res chain seq x y z
N MET A 1 6.77 -23.45 15.58
CA MET A 1 8.01 -23.47 14.74
C MET A 1 9.18 -23.87 15.62
N GLU A 2 10.20 -24.57 15.12
CA GLU A 2 11.39 -24.96 15.90
C GLU A 2 12.63 -24.41 15.19
N LEU A 3 12.84 -23.08 15.28
CA LEU A 3 13.88 -22.39 14.50
C LEU A 3 15.30 -22.73 14.96
N CYS A 4 15.46 -23.02 16.24
CA CYS A 4 16.73 -23.17 16.92
C CYS A 4 16.81 -24.50 17.67
N THR A 5 16.47 -25.59 16.99
CA THR A 5 16.57 -26.94 17.55
C THR A 5 17.79 -27.67 17.02
N GLY A 6 18.32 -28.57 17.84
CA GLY A 6 19.56 -29.32 17.58
C GLY A 6 20.62 -29.17 18.68
N PRO A 7 21.72 -29.95 18.61
CA PRO A 7 22.81 -29.90 19.59
C PRO A 7 23.42 -28.50 19.71
N VAL A 8 23.90 -28.15 20.91
CA VAL A 8 24.46 -26.82 21.27
C VAL A 8 25.54 -26.34 20.28
N ASP A 9 26.30 -27.27 19.71
CA ASP A 9 27.40 -27.00 18.79
C ASP A 9 27.02 -27.14 17.31
N SER A 10 25.74 -27.32 17.00
CA SER A 10 25.27 -27.43 15.63
C SER A 10 25.39 -26.09 14.90
N PRO A 11 25.63 -26.09 13.57
CA PRO A 11 25.63 -24.87 12.77
C PRO A 11 24.32 -24.06 12.90
N GLN A 12 23.19 -24.74 13.14
CA GLN A 12 21.89 -24.10 13.36
C GLN A 12 21.86 -23.31 14.69
N GLN A 13 22.36 -23.89 15.79
CA GLN A 13 22.45 -23.20 17.09
C GLN A 13 23.38 -21.99 17.04
N GLN A 14 24.44 -22.04 16.24
CA GLN A 14 25.33 -20.90 16.03
C GLN A 14 24.63 -19.79 15.22
N ALA A 15 23.94 -20.16 14.14
CA ALA A 15 23.15 -19.24 13.32
C ALA A 15 22.00 -18.57 14.10
N CYS A 16 21.46 -19.24 15.13
CA CYS A 16 20.42 -18.68 15.98
C CYS A 16 20.89 -17.60 16.98
N ARG A 17 22.19 -17.36 17.11
CA ARG A 17 22.76 -16.35 18.01
C ARG A 17 23.09 -15.04 17.31
N ILE A 18 22.36 -14.71 16.24
CA ILE A 18 22.46 -13.41 15.57
C ILE A 18 21.99 -12.33 16.56
N ALA A 19 22.82 -11.31 16.78
CA ALA A 19 22.50 -10.22 17.69
C ALA A 19 21.41 -9.32 17.10
N GLY A 20 20.40 -8.98 17.89
CA GLY A 20 19.30 -8.08 17.48
C GLY A 20 17.98 -8.79 17.26
N ASP A 21 18.00 -10.07 16.85
CA ASP A 21 16.79 -10.79 16.48
C ASP A 21 16.26 -11.69 17.61
N ASN A 22 14.94 -11.87 17.67
CA ASN A 22 14.30 -12.77 18.65
C ASN A 22 14.36 -14.26 18.25
N VAL A 23 15.20 -14.62 17.28
CA VAL A 23 15.35 -15.97 16.73
C VAL A 23 15.68 -16.99 17.83
N TRP A 24 16.58 -16.64 18.76
CA TRP A 24 16.92 -17.49 19.90
C TRP A 24 15.75 -17.72 20.89
N ARG A 25 14.73 -16.85 20.86
CA ARG A 25 13.45 -17.02 21.59
C ARG A 25 12.40 -17.77 20.79
N ASN A 26 12.80 -18.42 19.69
CA ASN A 26 11.91 -19.12 18.78
C ASN A 26 10.85 -18.19 18.15
N SER A 27 11.23 -16.95 17.89
CA SER A 27 10.40 -15.93 17.26
C SER A 27 11.13 -15.35 16.03
N THR A 28 10.39 -15.07 14.97
CA THR A 28 10.90 -14.32 13.81
C THR A 28 10.66 -12.81 13.94
N GLU A 29 10.14 -12.35 15.08
CA GLU A 29 9.84 -10.94 15.31
C GLU A 29 11.13 -10.10 15.33
N GLY A 30 11.14 -9.04 14.52
CA GLY A 30 12.31 -8.22 14.25
C GLY A 30 13.34 -8.86 13.32
N GLY A 31 13.07 -10.06 12.79
CA GLY A 31 14.00 -10.79 11.95
C GLY A 31 14.16 -10.22 10.53
N GLU A 32 15.37 -10.33 9.99
CA GLU A 32 15.69 -9.84 8.65
C GLU A 32 15.58 -10.92 7.56
N VAL A 33 15.41 -10.50 6.30
CA VAL A 33 15.36 -11.39 5.12
C VAL A 33 16.48 -12.45 5.08
N PRO A 34 17.75 -12.16 5.42
CA PRO A 34 18.84 -13.14 5.37
C PRO A 34 18.67 -14.33 6.32
N LEU A 35 17.76 -14.26 7.30
CA LEU A 35 17.47 -15.38 8.20
C LEU A 35 17.07 -16.65 7.46
N LEU A 36 16.43 -16.54 6.29
CA LEU A 36 16.11 -17.72 5.46
C LEU A 36 17.37 -18.50 5.08
N TYR A 37 18.47 -17.81 4.74
CA TYR A 37 19.74 -18.46 4.41
C TYR A 37 20.39 -19.05 5.66
N TYR A 38 20.46 -18.31 6.76
CA TYR A 38 21.14 -18.77 7.97
C TYR A 38 20.44 -19.95 8.64
N LEU A 39 19.10 -19.96 8.60
CA LEU A 39 18.27 -20.97 9.24
C LEU A 39 17.87 -22.11 8.28
N HIS A 40 18.35 -22.11 7.04
CA HIS A 40 17.91 -23.03 5.99
C HIS A 40 17.98 -24.52 6.38
N LYS A 41 18.95 -24.91 7.22
CA LYS A 41 19.11 -26.30 7.69
C LYS A 41 18.00 -26.75 8.64
N GLY A 42 17.51 -25.85 9.49
CA GLY A 42 16.36 -26.09 10.36
C GLY A 42 15.02 -25.87 9.63
N LEU A 43 14.98 -24.97 8.65
CA LEU A 43 13.77 -24.64 7.91
C LEU A 43 13.37 -25.68 6.85
N LYS A 44 14.30 -26.50 6.37
CA LYS A 44 14.08 -27.46 5.27
C LYS A 44 12.88 -28.41 5.46
N ASP A 45 12.56 -28.74 6.72
CA ASP A 45 11.46 -29.64 7.11
C ASP A 45 10.33 -28.87 7.84
N SER A 46 10.37 -27.54 7.79
CA SER A 46 9.49 -26.64 8.56
C SER A 46 8.57 -25.78 7.69
N VAL A 47 8.54 -26.00 6.37
CA VAL A 47 7.63 -25.32 5.43
C VAL A 47 6.49 -26.26 5.07
N PHE A 48 5.26 -25.81 5.32
CA PHE A 48 4.04 -26.60 5.15
C PHE A 48 3.05 -25.88 4.21
N PRO A 49 2.15 -26.62 3.54
CA PRO A 49 1.06 -26.00 2.79
C PRO A 49 0.21 -25.10 3.70
N THR A 50 -0.22 -23.94 3.21
CA THR A 50 -1.00 -22.94 3.99
C THR A 50 -2.21 -23.54 4.68
N ARG A 51 -2.86 -24.58 4.12
CA ARG A 51 -4.00 -25.23 4.77
C ARG A 51 -3.68 -26.05 6.01
N VAL A 52 -2.42 -26.42 6.23
CA VAL A 52 -1.99 -26.98 7.52
C VAL A 52 -2.03 -25.92 8.61
N CYS A 53 -1.64 -24.69 8.26
CA CYS A 53 -1.45 -23.62 9.21
C CYS A 53 -1.89 -22.29 8.60
N PRO A 54 -3.22 -22.03 8.49
CA PRO A 54 -3.69 -20.78 7.93
C PRO A 54 -3.19 -19.62 8.80
N TYR A 55 -2.63 -18.59 8.17
CA TYR A 55 -2.15 -17.42 8.90
C TYR A 55 -3.31 -16.74 9.64
N THR A 56 -3.16 -16.52 10.94
CA THR A 56 -4.14 -15.80 11.75
C THR A 56 -3.67 -14.36 11.96
N SER A 57 -4.51 -13.40 11.60
CA SER A 57 -4.22 -11.97 11.83
C SER A 57 -4.46 -11.52 13.27
N SER A 58 -4.92 -12.42 14.15
CA SER A 58 -5.15 -12.14 15.57
C SER A 58 -3.82 -11.94 16.30
N PRO A 59 -3.55 -10.75 16.87
CA PRO A 59 -2.28 -10.49 17.55
C PRO A 59 -2.04 -11.48 18.69
N GLY A 60 -0.83 -12.06 18.76
CA GLY A 60 -0.44 -12.99 19.81
C GLY A 60 -0.98 -14.42 19.65
N HIS A 61 -1.59 -14.71 18.51
CA HIS A 61 -2.06 -16.05 18.12
C HIS A 61 -1.49 -16.47 16.76
N ASP A 62 -0.67 -15.64 16.15
CA ASP A 62 -0.04 -15.81 14.84
C ASP A 62 0.94 -16.99 14.74
N TRP A 63 1.28 -17.59 15.89
CA TRP A 63 2.04 -18.84 15.99
C TRP A 63 1.19 -20.08 16.30
N ASP A 64 -0.10 -19.92 16.59
CA ASP A 64 -0.97 -21.02 17.00
C ASP A 64 -1.27 -21.91 15.81
N CYS A 65 -0.83 -23.17 15.90
CA CYS A 65 -0.90 -24.10 14.79
C CYS A 65 -0.95 -25.56 15.27
N PRO A 66 -2.07 -25.99 15.89
CA PRO A 66 -2.17 -27.29 16.53
C PRO A 66 -2.00 -28.46 15.54
N GLU A 67 -2.32 -28.28 14.26
CA GLU A 67 -2.15 -29.29 13.22
C GLU A 67 -0.68 -29.68 13.00
N LEU A 68 0.28 -28.82 13.36
CA LEU A 68 1.71 -29.14 13.28
C LEU A 68 2.19 -30.09 14.39
N ASP A 69 1.40 -30.33 15.43
CA ASP A 69 1.71 -31.32 16.46
C ASP A 69 1.40 -32.75 15.99
N ASP A 70 0.63 -32.90 14.91
CA ASP A 70 0.36 -34.20 14.31
C ASP A 70 1.60 -34.74 13.56
N ALA A 71 2.18 -35.80 14.10
CA ALA A 71 3.32 -36.50 13.50
C ALA A 71 3.02 -37.01 12.07
N PHE A 72 1.77 -37.34 11.75
CA PHE A 72 1.35 -37.72 10.42
C PHE A 72 1.47 -36.54 9.44
N VAL A 73 1.04 -35.35 9.83
CA VAL A 73 1.14 -34.14 8.99
C VAL A 73 2.62 -33.85 8.67
N ARG A 74 3.51 -33.93 9.66
CA ARG A 74 4.96 -33.76 9.46
C ARG A 74 5.55 -34.80 8.52
N LYS A 75 5.24 -36.07 8.74
CA LYS A 75 5.80 -37.19 7.95
C LYS A 75 5.25 -37.25 6.52
N SER A 76 4.01 -36.81 6.33
CA SER A 76 3.33 -36.83 5.02
C SER A 76 3.48 -35.53 4.23
N ASN A 77 4.17 -34.51 4.76
CA ASN A 77 4.39 -33.24 4.08
C ASN A 77 5.21 -33.44 2.78
N PRO A 78 4.66 -33.10 1.60
CA PRO A 78 5.39 -33.21 0.35
C PRO A 78 6.39 -32.07 0.12
N LEU A 79 6.30 -30.95 0.85
CA LEU A 79 7.15 -29.79 0.62
C LEU A 79 8.56 -30.01 1.20
N SER A 80 9.57 -29.89 0.33
CA SER A 80 10.98 -29.91 0.70
C SER A 80 11.79 -29.04 -0.26
N PHE A 81 12.72 -28.27 0.29
CA PHE A 81 13.56 -27.34 -0.46
C PHE A 81 14.97 -27.27 0.13
N THR A 82 15.91 -26.80 -0.69
CA THR A 82 17.25 -26.39 -0.26
C THR A 82 17.52 -24.97 -0.72
N VAL A 83 18.11 -24.17 0.16
CA VAL A 83 18.73 -22.89 -0.20
C VAL A 83 20.19 -23.19 -0.51
N ASN A 84 20.61 -22.99 -1.77
CA ASN A 84 21.96 -23.30 -2.22
C ASN A 84 22.90 -22.11 -2.06
N ASP A 85 22.40 -20.91 -2.36
CA ASP A 85 23.16 -19.66 -2.35
C ASP A 85 22.27 -18.45 -2.05
N MET A 86 22.88 -17.38 -1.58
CA MET A 86 22.26 -16.08 -1.37
C MET A 86 23.19 -14.95 -1.86
N GLY A 87 22.72 -14.19 -2.85
CA GLY A 87 23.34 -12.92 -3.23
C GLY A 87 22.71 -11.74 -2.50
N THR A 88 23.51 -10.74 -2.15
CA THR A 88 23.04 -9.48 -1.53
C THR A 88 23.50 -8.29 -2.36
N PHE A 89 22.57 -7.38 -2.66
CA PHE A 89 22.76 -6.24 -3.55
C PHE A 89 22.32 -4.96 -2.86
N TYR A 90 23.09 -3.89 -3.04
CA TYR A 90 22.87 -2.60 -2.38
C TYR A 90 22.61 -1.46 -3.37
N ASP A 91 23.16 -1.56 -4.59
CA ASP A 91 23.03 -0.55 -5.63
C ASP A 91 21.94 -0.90 -6.65
N GLN A 92 21.35 0.13 -7.25
CA GLN A 92 20.23 -0.02 -8.17
C GLN A 92 20.59 -0.85 -9.42
N ALA A 93 21.79 -0.67 -9.97
CA ALA A 93 22.17 -1.32 -11.22
C ALA A 93 22.29 -2.84 -11.04
N SER A 94 22.94 -3.28 -9.96
CA SER A 94 23.07 -4.70 -9.64
C SER A 94 21.73 -5.34 -9.30
N ILE A 95 20.87 -4.64 -8.57
CA ILE A 95 19.50 -5.11 -8.26
C ILE A 95 18.71 -5.32 -9.56
N LYS A 96 18.65 -4.31 -10.45
CA LYS A 96 17.95 -4.41 -11.73
C LYS A 96 18.48 -5.55 -12.59
N HIS A 97 19.80 -5.65 -12.71
CA HIS A 97 20.44 -6.70 -13.48
C HIS A 97 20.06 -8.09 -12.94
N LYS A 98 20.13 -8.28 -11.61
CA LYS A 98 19.79 -9.56 -11.00
C LYS A 98 18.31 -9.90 -11.12
N LEU A 99 17.42 -8.91 -11.01
CA LEU A 99 15.98 -9.10 -11.17
C LEU A 99 15.66 -9.66 -12.56
N VAL A 100 16.19 -9.03 -13.61
CA VAL A 100 15.99 -9.46 -15.00
C VAL A 100 16.67 -10.80 -15.27
N GLN A 101 17.89 -10.99 -14.78
CA GLN A 101 18.65 -12.24 -14.97
C GLN A 101 17.95 -13.44 -14.35
N SER A 102 17.41 -13.28 -13.14
CA SER A 102 16.76 -14.37 -12.41
C SER A 102 15.32 -14.60 -12.87
N GLY A 103 14.60 -13.54 -13.26
CA GLY A 103 13.16 -13.61 -13.51
C GLY A 103 12.35 -13.96 -12.26
N LEU A 104 12.92 -13.74 -11.07
CA LEU A 104 12.31 -14.07 -9.78
C LEU A 104 12.15 -12.82 -8.94
N ALA A 105 11.09 -12.76 -8.14
CA ALA A 105 10.95 -11.74 -7.11
C ALA A 105 12.12 -11.83 -6.11
N MET A 106 12.63 -10.68 -5.69
CA MET A 106 13.77 -10.58 -4.80
C MET A 106 13.38 -9.87 -3.51
N PRO A 107 13.51 -10.50 -2.33
CA PRO A 107 13.16 -9.85 -1.09
C PRO A 107 14.08 -8.67 -0.79
N VAL A 108 13.48 -7.60 -0.30
CA VAL A 108 14.13 -6.34 0.07
C VAL A 108 13.89 -6.07 1.54
N SER A 109 14.96 -5.72 2.24
CA SER A 109 14.90 -5.12 3.56
C SER A 109 15.07 -3.61 3.41
N THR A 110 14.25 -2.85 4.11
CA THR A 110 14.35 -1.39 4.14
C THR A 110 13.97 -0.84 5.51
N THR A 111 14.60 0.26 5.91
CA THR A 111 14.23 1.01 7.10
C THR A 111 12.93 1.75 6.85
N LEU A 112 11.93 1.53 7.70
CA LEU A 112 10.73 2.34 7.75
C LEU A 112 10.99 3.62 8.53
N VAL A 113 10.41 4.70 8.02
CA VAL A 113 10.47 6.02 8.64
C VAL A 113 9.06 6.46 8.99
N SER A 114 8.94 7.16 10.11
CA SER A 114 7.81 8.06 10.36
C SER A 114 8.22 9.47 9.94
N VAL A 115 7.24 10.29 9.57
CA VAL A 115 7.47 11.67 9.13
C VAL A 115 6.70 12.60 10.03
N GLN A 116 7.44 13.45 10.76
CA GLN A 116 6.87 14.55 11.51
C GLN A 116 6.60 15.72 10.56
N HIS A 117 5.32 16.02 10.34
CA HIS A 117 4.87 17.19 9.57
C HIS A 117 4.71 18.42 10.47
N MET A 118 4.62 19.60 9.86
CA MET A 118 4.62 20.89 10.53
C MET A 118 3.51 21.80 9.99
N TYR A 119 2.75 22.43 10.87
CA TYR A 119 1.78 23.45 10.49
C TYR A 119 2.46 24.83 10.46
N PRO A 120 2.42 25.57 9.33
CA PRO A 120 2.95 26.92 9.29
C PRO A 120 2.00 27.88 10.00
N CYS A 121 2.55 28.74 10.86
CA CYS A 121 1.80 29.72 11.65
C CYS A 121 1.35 30.93 10.81
N VAL A 122 0.62 30.67 9.73
CA VAL A 122 0.11 31.66 8.79
C VAL A 122 -1.33 31.35 8.39
N GLY A 123 -2.04 32.35 7.89
CA GLY A 123 -3.41 32.21 7.45
C GLY A 123 -4.42 32.10 8.59
N LYS A 124 -5.71 32.13 8.24
CA LYS A 124 -6.80 32.32 9.21
C LYS A 124 -6.96 31.17 10.22
N PHE A 125 -6.67 29.95 9.79
CA PHE A 125 -6.83 28.75 10.61
C PHE A 125 -5.68 28.56 11.58
N LEU A 126 -4.43 28.64 11.09
CA LEU A 126 -3.24 28.25 11.85
C LEU A 126 -2.59 29.42 12.58
N ALA A 127 -2.73 30.67 12.13
CA ALA A 127 -2.14 31.83 12.83
C ALA A 127 -2.77 32.10 14.22
N ASN A 128 -3.96 31.56 14.49
CA ASN A 128 -4.64 31.68 15.77
C ASN A 128 -4.41 30.46 16.69
N ASP A 129 -3.63 29.47 16.26
CA ASP A 129 -3.25 28.36 17.13
C ASP A 129 -2.43 28.92 18.31
N PRO A 130 -2.77 28.63 19.58
CA PRO A 130 -2.01 29.12 20.73
C PRO A 130 -0.53 28.73 20.73
N ARG A 131 -0.15 27.67 20.00
CA ARG A 131 1.23 27.22 19.82
C ARG A 131 1.99 28.09 18.82
N CYS A 132 1.31 28.91 18.04
CA CYS A 132 1.91 29.86 17.10
C CYS A 132 2.38 31.14 17.82
N ASP A 133 3.22 30.95 18.83
CA ASP A 133 3.91 31.99 19.56
C ASP A 133 5.42 31.90 19.31
N ALA A 134 6.06 33.06 19.19
CA ALA A 134 7.48 33.15 18.86
C ALA A 134 8.41 32.46 19.88
N ALA A 135 7.96 32.27 21.13
CA ALA A 135 8.74 31.58 22.16
C ALA A 135 8.58 30.05 22.11
N THR A 136 7.59 29.52 21.38
CA THR A 136 7.23 28.08 21.40
C THR A 136 7.30 27.41 20.03
N CYS A 137 7.16 28.16 18.94
CA CYS A 137 7.27 27.58 17.60
C CYS A 137 8.71 27.29 17.19
N GLN A 138 8.86 26.48 16.13
CA GLN A 138 10.13 26.07 15.56
C GLN A 138 10.32 26.65 14.17
N LEU A 139 11.56 26.61 13.66
CA LEU A 139 11.81 26.97 12.26
C LEU A 139 11.07 26.01 11.33
N CYS A 140 10.38 26.58 10.34
CA CYS A 140 9.68 25.79 9.34
C CYS A 140 10.66 24.97 8.48
N PRO A 141 10.26 23.76 8.09
CA PRO A 141 11.07 22.92 7.21
C PRO A 141 11.10 23.50 5.77
N PRO A 142 12.06 23.07 4.92
CA PRO A 142 12.20 23.57 3.55
C PRO A 142 10.94 23.45 2.69
N GLU A 143 10.09 22.47 2.99
CA GLU A 143 8.81 22.19 2.34
C GLU A 143 7.74 23.27 2.63
N LEU A 144 7.97 24.15 3.62
CA LEU A 144 7.09 25.25 4.01
C LEU A 144 7.78 26.62 3.96
N PRO A 145 8.21 27.10 2.78
CA PRO A 145 8.97 28.34 2.66
C PRO A 145 8.12 29.60 2.95
N MET A 146 6.80 29.46 3.09
CA MET A 146 5.86 30.57 3.28
C MET A 146 5.81 31.12 4.71
N ALA A 147 6.45 30.45 5.67
CA ALA A 147 6.48 30.86 7.08
C ALA A 147 7.85 30.55 7.70
N THR A 148 8.19 31.25 8.77
CA THR A 148 9.40 31.00 9.57
C THR A 148 9.12 30.31 10.91
N CYS A 149 7.86 30.33 11.33
CA CYS A 149 7.37 29.82 12.60
C CYS A 149 6.36 28.70 12.30
N CYS A 150 6.68 27.49 12.73
CA CYS A 150 5.89 26.28 12.51
C CYS A 150 5.70 25.51 13.81
N VAL A 151 4.60 24.75 13.90
CA VAL A 151 4.30 23.90 15.05
C VAL A 151 4.08 22.46 14.61
N PRO A 152 4.44 21.44 15.42
CA PRO A 152 4.26 20.05 15.04
C PRO A 152 2.80 19.68 14.73
N ALA A 153 2.61 18.99 13.61
CA ALA A 153 1.38 18.30 13.22
C ALA A 153 1.41 16.83 13.68
N ASP A 154 0.44 16.03 13.27
CA ASP A 154 0.50 14.58 13.47
C ASP A 154 1.56 13.94 12.57
N SER A 155 2.24 12.91 13.08
CA SER A 155 3.20 12.14 12.29
C SER A 155 2.48 11.16 11.35
N THR A 156 2.97 11.05 10.12
CA THR A 156 2.55 9.98 9.21
C THR A 156 3.57 8.86 9.18
N ARG A 157 3.17 7.72 8.63
CA ARG A 157 4.13 6.72 8.17
C ARG A 157 4.81 7.24 6.89
N GLY A 158 6.00 6.73 6.57
CA GLY A 158 6.83 7.09 5.42
C GLY A 158 6.29 6.67 4.05
N GLN A 159 4.97 6.69 3.89
CA GLN A 159 4.25 6.36 2.66
C GLN A 159 2.96 7.18 2.57
N ASN A 160 2.48 7.43 1.35
CA ASN A 160 1.18 8.04 1.11
C ASN A 160 0.08 6.99 0.89
N MET A 161 -1.18 7.43 0.77
CA MET A 161 -2.33 6.52 0.56
C MET A 161 -2.40 5.94 -0.87
N ASP A 162 -1.45 6.26 -1.75
CA ASP A 162 -1.28 5.64 -3.07
C ASP A 162 -0.20 4.54 -3.02
N GLY A 163 0.35 4.23 -1.85
CA GLY A 163 1.38 3.20 -1.72
C GLY A 163 2.74 3.62 -2.26
N GLU A 164 3.02 4.92 -2.33
CA GLU A 164 4.35 5.45 -2.64
C GLU A 164 5.12 5.70 -1.34
N PHE A 165 6.31 5.11 -1.22
CA PHE A 165 7.24 5.43 -0.13
C PHE A 165 7.89 6.79 -0.37
N LEU A 166 8.03 7.58 0.67
CA LEU A 166 8.53 8.95 0.59
C LEU A 166 9.67 9.23 1.55
N ALA A 167 10.54 10.14 1.14
CA ALA A 167 11.53 10.75 2.02
C ALA A 167 11.11 12.18 2.36
N HIS A 168 11.45 12.61 3.58
CA HIS A 168 11.07 13.93 4.09
C HIS A 168 12.15 14.49 5.03
N SER A 169 12.26 15.81 5.13
CA SER A 169 13.22 16.46 6.05
C SER A 169 12.98 16.10 7.52
N GLY A 170 11.73 15.83 7.89
CA GLY A 170 11.29 15.43 9.24
C GLY A 170 11.25 13.92 9.51
N MET A 171 11.98 13.10 8.74
CA MET A 171 12.00 11.64 8.94
C MET A 171 12.62 11.23 10.28
N GLN A 172 12.03 10.22 10.91
CA GLN A 172 12.57 9.52 12.08
C GLN A 172 12.44 8.01 11.88
N VAL A 173 13.39 7.23 12.42
CA VAL A 173 13.34 5.77 12.31
C VAL A 173 12.13 5.22 13.07
N GLU A 174 11.30 4.43 12.39
CA GLU A 174 10.19 3.69 12.98
C GLU A 174 10.56 2.21 13.21
N GLY A 175 11.29 1.61 12.26
CA GLY A 175 11.70 0.21 12.33
C GLY A 175 12.26 -0.29 11.00
N GLY A 176 12.27 -1.62 10.81
CA GLY A 176 12.60 -2.27 9.54
C GLY A 176 11.37 -2.93 8.91
N HIS A 177 11.42 -3.18 7.60
CA HIS A 177 10.36 -3.90 6.89
C HIS A 177 10.90 -4.74 5.74
N GLY A 178 10.27 -5.88 5.52
CA GLY A 178 10.58 -6.83 4.46
C GLY A 178 9.48 -6.86 3.39
N MET A 179 9.86 -6.69 2.13
CA MET A 179 8.94 -6.76 0.97
C MET A 179 9.57 -7.58 -0.15
N LEU A 180 8.90 -7.69 -1.30
CA LEU A 180 9.44 -8.33 -2.50
C LEU A 180 9.56 -7.33 -3.64
N VAL A 181 10.78 -7.08 -4.14
CA VAL A 181 10.99 -6.39 -5.42
C VAL A 181 10.57 -7.31 -6.54
N VAL A 182 9.62 -6.86 -7.36
CA VAL A 182 9.04 -7.65 -8.47
C VAL A 182 9.30 -7.01 -9.83
N ALA A 183 9.47 -5.69 -9.87
CA ALA A 183 9.76 -4.94 -11.09
C ALA A 183 10.49 -3.63 -10.75
N TYR A 184 10.83 -2.85 -11.79
CA TYR A 184 11.30 -1.49 -11.66
C TYR A 184 10.77 -0.65 -12.83
N ASN A 185 10.58 0.64 -12.58
CA ASN A 185 10.24 1.60 -13.63
C ASN A 185 11.11 2.84 -13.42
N ASP A 186 11.84 3.25 -14.45
CA ASP A 186 12.76 4.40 -14.39
C ASP A 186 12.10 5.72 -14.80
N LEU A 187 10.86 5.68 -15.28
CA LEU A 187 10.12 6.82 -15.82
C LEU A 187 8.87 7.17 -15.01
N PHE A 188 8.40 6.27 -14.15
CA PHE A 188 7.28 6.56 -13.26
C PHE A 188 7.62 7.77 -12.36
N ARG A 189 6.66 8.67 -12.21
CA ARG A 189 6.78 9.85 -11.35
C ARG A 189 5.78 9.76 -10.21
N THR A 190 6.29 9.83 -8.98
CA THR A 190 5.45 9.84 -7.78
C THR A 190 4.73 11.18 -7.61
N ARG A 191 3.71 11.22 -6.75
CA ARG A 191 3.02 12.46 -6.40
C ARG A 191 3.92 13.49 -5.72
N GLU A 192 4.97 13.01 -5.04
CA GLU A 192 6.02 13.83 -4.41
C GLU A 192 7.13 14.27 -5.39
N GLY A 193 7.02 13.92 -6.67
CA GLY A 193 7.94 14.37 -7.72
C GLY A 193 9.21 13.55 -7.89
N ALA A 194 9.38 12.45 -7.15
CA ALA A 194 10.48 11.52 -7.36
C ALA A 194 10.30 10.81 -8.72
N THR A 195 11.40 10.53 -9.41
CA THR A 195 11.39 9.83 -10.70
C THR A 195 12.12 8.50 -10.58
N GLY A 196 11.44 7.44 -10.97
CA GLY A 196 11.98 6.09 -11.01
C GLY A 196 12.03 5.40 -9.63
N GLY A 197 11.93 4.07 -9.65
CA GLY A 197 11.89 3.27 -8.44
C GLY A 197 11.68 1.78 -8.70
N PHE A 198 11.70 1.03 -7.60
CA PHE A 198 11.32 -0.38 -7.59
C PHE A 198 9.83 -0.52 -7.32
N VAL A 199 9.20 -1.47 -8.01
CA VAL A 199 7.85 -1.94 -7.68
C VAL A 199 7.99 -3.08 -6.69
N VAL A 200 7.34 -2.96 -5.55
CA VAL A 200 7.42 -3.94 -4.47
C VAL A 200 6.05 -4.51 -4.15
N LYS A 201 5.94 -5.85 -4.01
CA LYS A 201 4.76 -6.49 -3.43
C LYS A 201 4.89 -6.40 -1.91
N ASN A 202 3.89 -5.79 -1.28
CA ASN A 202 3.85 -5.58 0.16
C ASN A 202 2.92 -6.62 0.82
N SER A 203 3.11 -6.83 2.13
CA SER A 203 2.32 -7.75 2.96
C SER A 203 1.29 -7.04 3.83
N TRP A 204 1.17 -5.71 3.71
CA TRP A 204 0.09 -4.96 4.33
C TRP A 204 -1.21 -5.22 3.57
N GLN A 205 -2.28 -5.50 4.31
CA GLN A 205 -3.61 -5.65 3.73
C GLN A 205 -4.06 -4.29 3.20
N ASP A 206 -4.51 -4.26 1.95
CA ASP A 206 -5.16 -3.07 1.38
C ASP A 206 -6.39 -2.73 2.23
N GLY A 207 -6.38 -1.53 2.80
CA GLY A 207 -7.44 -1.01 3.68
C GLY A 207 -7.53 0.49 3.52
N TRP A 208 -7.31 1.22 4.62
CA TRP A 208 -7.09 2.68 4.55
C TRP A 208 -5.82 3.05 3.77
N GLN A 209 -4.80 2.20 3.84
CA GLN A 209 -3.57 2.33 3.06
C GLN A 209 -3.86 1.69 1.71
N GLY A 210 -4.03 2.52 0.69
CA GLY A 210 -4.23 2.06 -0.68
C GLY A 210 -2.98 1.42 -1.27
N SER A 211 -3.16 0.80 -2.43
CA SER A 211 -2.09 0.24 -3.24
C SER A 211 -2.55 0.19 -4.70
N HIS A 212 -1.66 -0.20 -5.60
CA HIS A 212 -2.00 -0.29 -7.02
C HIS A 212 -1.61 -1.65 -7.60
N SER A 213 -2.04 -1.89 -8.83
CA SER A 213 -1.56 -3.04 -9.58
C SER A 213 -0.13 -2.85 -10.05
N MET A 214 0.57 -3.96 -10.28
CA MET A 214 1.90 -3.90 -10.92
C MET A 214 1.83 -3.20 -12.30
N ALA A 215 0.75 -3.41 -13.05
CA ALA A 215 0.57 -2.82 -14.39
C ALA A 215 0.51 -1.28 -14.33
N TYR A 216 -0.10 -0.70 -13.28
CA TYR A 216 -0.12 0.75 -13.08
C TYR A 216 1.28 1.31 -12.85
N TRP A 217 2.06 0.69 -11.97
CA TRP A 217 3.44 1.12 -11.69
C TRP A 217 4.35 0.96 -12.91
N MET A 218 4.07 -0.03 -13.76
CA MET A 218 4.76 -0.22 -15.03
C MET A 218 4.26 0.72 -16.14
N GLN A 219 3.21 1.51 -15.88
CA GLN A 219 2.55 2.40 -16.85
C GLN A 219 1.96 1.65 -18.05
N ASP A 220 1.57 0.39 -17.86
CA ASP A 220 0.91 -0.45 -18.87
C ASP A 220 -0.60 -0.18 -18.94
N VAL A 221 -1.16 0.40 -17.89
CA VAL A 221 -2.58 0.79 -17.78
C VAL A 221 -2.68 2.23 -17.28
N SER A 222 -3.81 2.89 -17.58
CA SER A 222 -4.07 4.23 -17.06
C SER A 222 -4.46 4.19 -15.58
N GLU A 223 -4.45 5.35 -14.91
CA GLU A 223 -5.03 5.49 -13.58
C GLU A 223 -6.52 5.12 -13.55
N TRP A 224 -7.25 5.40 -14.63
CA TRP A 224 -8.67 5.05 -14.74
C TRP A 224 -8.87 3.53 -14.79
N ASP A 225 -8.08 2.86 -15.62
CA ASP A 225 -8.10 1.39 -15.73
C ASP A 225 -7.71 0.75 -14.40
N ASP A 226 -6.67 1.27 -13.74
CA ASP A 226 -6.24 0.75 -12.45
C ASP A 226 -7.31 0.92 -11.37
N ARG A 227 -8.08 2.02 -11.34
CA ARG A 227 -9.21 2.17 -10.40
C ARG A 227 -10.30 1.10 -10.56
N VAL A 228 -10.40 0.44 -11.72
CA VAL A 228 -11.30 -0.70 -11.89
C VAL A 228 -10.80 -1.92 -11.10
N VAL A 229 -9.50 -2.03 -10.87
CA VAL A 229 -8.83 -3.15 -10.20
C VAL A 229 -8.51 -2.81 -8.74
N CYS A 230 -7.92 -1.65 -8.50
CA CYS A 230 -7.53 -1.09 -7.20
C CYS A 230 -8.20 0.28 -6.99
N PRO A 231 -9.51 0.34 -6.67
CA PRO A 231 -10.24 1.60 -6.51
C PRO A 231 -9.68 2.53 -5.43
N ASN A 232 -9.11 1.96 -4.35
CA ASN A 232 -8.64 2.69 -3.17
C ASN A 232 -9.73 3.65 -2.64
N SER A 233 -10.93 3.15 -2.37
CA SER A 233 -12.13 3.96 -2.06
C SER A 233 -11.94 4.94 -0.89
N PHE A 234 -11.11 4.59 0.10
CA PHE A 234 -10.83 5.45 1.26
C PHE A 234 -9.85 6.59 0.97
N ASN A 235 -9.18 6.58 -0.19
CA ASN A 235 -8.25 7.63 -0.58
C ASN A 235 -9.03 8.89 -1.03
N PRO A 236 -8.91 10.04 -0.34
CA PRO A 236 -9.64 11.25 -0.67
C PRO A 236 -9.40 11.78 -2.07
N PHE A 237 -8.29 11.39 -2.69
CA PHE A 237 -7.93 11.87 -4.03
C PHE A 237 -8.59 11.03 -5.13
N ASN A 238 -9.24 9.92 -4.76
CA ASN A 238 -10.02 9.08 -5.65
C ASN A 238 -11.53 9.31 -5.53
N TRP A 239 -11.98 10.14 -4.59
CA TRP A 239 -13.39 10.53 -4.49
C TRP A 239 -13.82 11.31 -5.74
N TYR A 240 -15.05 11.05 -6.17
CA TYR A 240 -15.61 11.68 -7.35
C TYR A 240 -15.84 13.16 -7.07
N VAL A 241 -15.32 14.00 -7.96
CA VAL A 241 -15.57 15.44 -7.97
C VAL A 241 -16.49 15.71 -9.16
N PRO A 242 -17.78 16.00 -8.93
CA PRO A 242 -18.70 16.28 -10.01
C PRO A 242 -18.22 17.42 -10.89
N THR A 243 -18.12 17.16 -12.19
CA THR A 243 -17.80 18.19 -13.17
C THR A 243 -19.06 18.99 -13.48
N GLN A 244 -18.91 20.28 -13.77
CA GLN A 244 -20.02 21.15 -14.19
C GLN A 244 -20.36 20.97 -15.67
N ASP A 245 -20.17 19.75 -16.17
CA ASP A 245 -20.49 19.41 -17.55
C ASP A 245 -22.02 19.38 -17.69
N ASP A 246 -22.51 19.71 -18.89
CA ASP A 246 -23.95 19.80 -19.21
C ASP A 246 -24.74 20.94 -18.54
N GLY A 247 -24.06 21.91 -17.92
CA GLY A 247 -24.68 23.16 -17.44
C GLY A 247 -25.40 23.03 -16.09
N VAL A 248 -25.20 21.92 -15.39
CA VAL A 248 -25.60 21.75 -13.98
C VAL A 248 -24.44 22.19 -13.09
N VAL A 249 -24.72 23.05 -12.11
CA VAL A 249 -23.69 23.64 -11.23
C VAL A 249 -24.01 23.38 -9.76
N ASP A 250 -22.99 23.58 -8.92
CA ASP A 250 -23.09 23.45 -7.47
C ASP A 250 -23.65 22.08 -7.02
N ILE A 251 -24.42 22.05 -5.93
CA ILE A 251 -24.97 20.82 -5.37
C ILE A 251 -25.86 20.05 -6.37
N ALA A 252 -26.49 20.73 -7.33
CA ALA A 252 -27.33 20.06 -8.31
C ALA A 252 -26.52 19.11 -9.21
N ALA A 253 -25.23 19.41 -9.46
CA ALA A 253 -24.35 18.52 -10.19
C ALA A 253 -24.11 17.23 -9.38
N CYS A 254 -23.80 17.37 -8.09
CA CYS A 254 -23.59 16.26 -7.16
C CYS A 254 -24.81 15.34 -7.05
N LEU A 255 -26.02 15.90 -7.11
CA LEU A 255 -27.28 15.16 -7.00
C LEU A 255 -27.82 14.63 -8.33
N SER A 256 -27.12 14.87 -9.45
CA SER A 256 -27.58 14.44 -10.77
C SER A 256 -27.42 12.93 -10.97
N ASP A 257 -28.39 12.33 -11.67
CA ASP A 257 -28.32 10.91 -12.05
C ASP A 257 -27.06 10.57 -12.86
N ASP A 258 -26.58 11.52 -13.66
CA ASP A 258 -25.37 11.34 -14.46
C ASP A 258 -24.13 11.28 -13.55
N SER A 259 -24.00 12.16 -12.55
CA SER A 259 -22.87 12.08 -11.58
C SER A 259 -22.87 10.77 -10.80
N VAL A 260 -24.05 10.29 -10.36
CA VAL A 260 -24.18 8.98 -9.70
C VAL A 260 -23.70 7.85 -10.63
N GLN A 261 -24.12 7.86 -11.89
CA GLN A 261 -23.72 6.84 -12.87
C GLN A 261 -22.23 6.93 -13.21
N TYR A 262 -21.67 8.12 -13.40
CA TYR A 262 -20.26 8.31 -13.71
C TYR A 262 -19.35 7.92 -12.56
N ALA A 263 -19.70 8.30 -11.33
CA ALA A 263 -18.95 7.91 -10.14
C ALA A 263 -18.90 6.38 -10.02
N ALA A 264 -20.07 5.73 -10.14
CA ALA A 264 -20.15 4.27 -10.09
C ALA A 264 -19.39 3.58 -11.23
N LEU A 265 -19.46 4.11 -12.46
CA LEU A 265 -18.75 3.57 -13.61
C LEU A 265 -17.23 3.61 -13.42
N ASN A 266 -16.71 4.68 -12.83
CA ASN A 266 -15.29 4.87 -12.57
C ASN A 266 -14.83 4.31 -11.22
N ARG A 267 -15.73 3.64 -10.47
CA ARG A 267 -15.48 3.13 -9.11
C ARG A 267 -14.95 4.19 -8.15
N GLN A 268 -15.51 5.39 -8.25
CA GLN A 268 -15.17 6.50 -7.36
C GLN A 268 -16.33 6.72 -6.37
N PRO A 269 -16.06 6.83 -5.07
CA PRO A 269 -17.09 7.20 -4.11
C PRO A 269 -17.60 8.60 -4.38
N LEU A 270 -18.93 8.78 -4.32
CA LEU A 270 -19.59 10.06 -4.53
C LEU A 270 -20.09 10.64 -3.21
N HIS A 271 -20.67 9.79 -2.38
CA HIS A 271 -21.27 10.19 -1.11
C HIS A 271 -20.30 9.88 0.03
N LEU A 272 -20.12 10.87 0.90
CA LEU A 272 -19.23 10.80 2.05
C LEU A 272 -20.03 11.10 3.32
N THR A 273 -19.79 10.34 4.37
CA THR A 273 -20.38 10.53 5.69
C THR A 273 -19.37 11.07 6.69
N CYS A 274 -19.87 11.83 7.66
CA CYS A 274 -19.05 12.41 8.71
C CYS A 274 -18.66 11.36 9.76
N VAL A 275 -17.37 11.25 10.03
CA VAL A 275 -16.82 10.38 11.09
C VAL A 275 -16.27 11.21 12.25
N ASP A 276 -15.64 12.35 11.96
CA ASP A 276 -15.04 13.22 12.98
C ASP A 276 -15.84 14.52 13.16
N ASP A 277 -16.64 14.58 14.24
CA ASP A 277 -17.50 15.73 14.55
C ASP A 277 -16.74 17.01 14.95
N ALA A 278 -15.41 16.95 15.11
CA ALA A 278 -14.58 18.13 15.26
C ALA A 278 -14.49 18.95 13.95
N TYR A 279 -14.66 18.30 12.80
CA TYR A 279 -14.46 18.92 11.47
C TYR A 279 -15.69 18.84 10.56
N CYS A 280 -16.64 17.95 10.84
CA CYS A 280 -17.87 17.80 10.09
C CYS A 280 -19.10 17.66 11.01
N VAL A 281 -20.29 17.57 10.40
CA VAL A 281 -21.57 17.49 11.11
C VAL A 281 -22.16 16.09 10.87
N PRO A 282 -22.35 15.27 11.92
CA PRO A 282 -22.98 13.96 11.79
C PRO A 282 -24.38 14.03 11.17
N GLY A 283 -24.71 13.02 10.36
CA GLY A 283 -26.01 12.95 9.65
C GLY A 283 -26.13 13.86 8.42
N ARG A 284 -25.07 14.56 8.04
CA ARG A 284 -24.95 15.24 6.73
C ARG A 284 -24.30 14.33 5.69
N VAL A 285 -24.57 14.63 4.43
CA VAL A 285 -23.90 14.02 3.29
C VAL A 285 -22.91 15.02 2.72
N TYR A 286 -21.70 14.57 2.41
CA TYR A 286 -20.63 15.40 1.87
C TYR A 286 -20.28 14.95 0.45
N PHE A 287 -20.01 15.92 -0.42
CA PHE A 287 -19.52 15.69 -1.78
C PHE A 287 -18.20 16.43 -1.98
N ALA A 288 -17.18 15.75 -2.49
CA ALA A 288 -15.89 16.37 -2.80
C ALA A 288 -16.06 17.45 -3.88
N LYS A 289 -15.44 18.61 -3.70
CA LYS A 289 -15.54 19.74 -4.65
C LYS A 289 -14.20 20.09 -5.30
N ASN A 290 -13.18 20.35 -4.50
CA ASN A 290 -11.85 20.64 -5.01
C ASN A 290 -10.79 20.45 -3.92
N ARG A 291 -9.54 20.43 -4.36
CA ARG A 291 -8.36 20.29 -3.53
C ARG A 291 -7.32 21.30 -3.96
N THR A 292 -6.69 21.95 -2.99
CA THR A 292 -5.55 22.84 -3.21
C THR A 292 -4.38 22.37 -2.35
N SER A 293 -3.19 22.29 -2.92
CA SER A 293 -1.97 22.00 -2.15
C SER A 293 -1.62 23.17 -1.23
N TYR A 294 -1.21 22.87 0.01
CA TYR A 294 -0.84 23.86 1.02
C TYR A 294 0.66 23.81 1.39
N GLY A 295 1.39 22.78 0.94
CA GLY A 295 2.78 22.52 1.33
C GLY A 295 2.88 21.42 2.39
N ASP A 296 4.07 20.84 2.56
CA ASP A 296 4.32 19.73 3.51
C ASP A 296 3.29 18.59 3.40
N ARG A 297 2.93 18.24 2.15
CA ARG A 297 1.90 17.25 1.80
C ARG A 297 0.49 17.54 2.33
N MET A 298 0.25 18.72 2.90
CA MET A 298 -1.07 19.13 3.37
C MET A 298 -1.90 19.69 2.23
N HIS A 299 -3.21 19.51 2.37
CA HIS A 299 -4.19 19.95 1.40
C HIS A 299 -5.34 20.67 2.10
N VAL A 300 -5.82 21.73 1.45
CA VAL A 300 -7.13 22.30 1.74
C VAL A 300 -8.12 21.63 0.79
N MET A 301 -8.99 20.78 1.34
CA MET A 301 -10.05 20.12 0.58
C MET A 301 -11.40 20.73 0.95
N CYS A 302 -12.18 21.08 -0.06
CA CYS A 302 -13.51 21.65 0.11
C CYS A 302 -14.58 20.69 -0.38
N PHE A 303 -15.75 20.83 0.23
CA PHE A 303 -16.89 19.96 0.08
C PHE A 303 -18.18 20.76 -0.05
N TRP A 304 -19.18 20.12 -0.63
CA TRP A 304 -20.58 20.50 -0.43
C TRP A 304 -21.11 19.71 0.76
N GLU A 305 -21.43 20.40 1.86
CA GLU A 305 -22.20 19.83 2.95
C GLU A 305 -23.68 19.91 2.58
N TYR A 306 -24.34 18.76 2.48
CA TYR A 306 -25.74 18.63 2.11
C TYR A 306 -26.58 18.11 3.27
N ASP A 307 -27.67 18.83 3.56
CA ASP A 307 -28.71 18.41 4.48
C ASP A 307 -29.88 17.79 3.69
N PRO A 308 -30.06 16.46 3.72
CA PRO A 308 -31.15 15.82 3.00
C PRO A 308 -32.53 16.14 3.58
N THR A 309 -32.62 16.56 4.85
CA THR A 309 -33.90 16.81 5.55
C THR A 309 -34.57 18.11 5.08
N VAL A 310 -33.78 19.17 4.90
CA VAL A 310 -34.27 20.48 4.40
C VAL A 310 -33.83 20.79 2.98
N LYS A 311 -33.10 19.86 2.33
CA LYS A 311 -32.60 19.97 0.95
C LYS A 311 -31.77 21.22 0.71
N SER A 312 -30.90 21.57 1.66
CA SER A 312 -30.01 22.73 1.56
C SER A 312 -28.56 22.28 1.51
N SER A 313 -27.72 23.03 0.79
CA SER A 313 -26.28 22.83 0.78
C SER A 313 -25.53 24.09 1.18
N LYS A 314 -24.35 23.91 1.77
CA LYS A 314 -23.36 24.98 1.92
C LYS A 314 -21.98 24.51 1.50
N HIS A 315 -21.14 25.48 1.19
CA HIS A 315 -19.72 25.23 0.93
C HIS A 315 -18.94 25.21 2.23
N VAL A 316 -18.12 24.19 2.43
CA VAL A 316 -17.22 24.06 3.58
C VAL A 316 -15.84 23.64 3.09
N CYS A 317 -14.79 24.15 3.75
CA CYS A 317 -13.43 23.71 3.52
C CYS A 317 -12.83 23.28 4.85
N LEU A 318 -12.12 22.16 4.83
CA LEU A 318 -11.29 21.75 5.94
C LEU A 318 -10.11 22.73 6.09
N PRO A 319 -9.53 22.88 7.30
CA PRO A 319 -8.20 23.46 7.43
C PRO A 319 -7.17 22.60 6.65
N PRO A 320 -5.95 23.12 6.42
CA PRO A 320 -4.89 22.32 5.85
C PRO A 320 -4.68 21.03 6.63
N MET A 321 -4.79 19.89 5.95
CA MET A 321 -4.70 18.56 6.55
C MET A 321 -3.95 17.61 5.63
N LEU A 322 -3.32 16.61 6.23
CA LEU A 322 -2.78 15.48 5.50
C LEU A 322 -3.91 14.67 4.87
N GLN A 323 -3.60 13.96 3.78
CA GLN A 323 -4.55 13.12 3.06
C GLN A 323 -5.16 12.05 3.98
N GLU A 324 -4.34 11.46 4.84
CA GLU A 324 -4.73 10.45 5.82
C GLU A 324 -5.69 11.02 6.87
N THR A 325 -5.51 12.28 7.28
CA THR A 325 -6.41 12.97 8.23
C THR A 325 -7.76 13.28 7.59
N ILE A 326 -7.76 13.68 6.31
CA ILE A 326 -9.01 13.88 5.55
C ILE A 326 -9.78 12.56 5.45
N ALA A 327 -9.10 11.45 5.18
CA ALA A 327 -9.72 10.13 5.15
C ALA A 327 -10.31 9.74 6.51
N ARG A 328 -9.69 10.14 7.63
CA ARG A 328 -10.27 9.91 8.97
C ARG A 328 -11.45 10.81 9.32
N THR A 329 -11.59 11.94 8.61
CA THR A 329 -12.68 12.89 8.83
C THR A 329 -13.97 12.42 8.15
N PHE A 330 -13.84 11.83 6.96
CA PHE A 330 -14.96 11.39 6.12
C PHE A 330 -14.79 9.96 5.64
N GLU A 331 -15.87 9.17 5.70
CA GLU A 331 -15.90 7.81 5.18
C GLU A 331 -16.77 7.73 3.91
N PRO A 332 -16.33 7.03 2.86
CA PRO A 332 -17.15 6.81 1.67
C PRO A 332 -18.31 5.85 1.94
N ASP A 333 -19.51 6.22 1.45
CA ASP A 333 -20.66 5.31 1.48
C ASP A 333 -20.53 4.21 0.41
N GLU A 334 -19.97 4.55 -0.76
CA GLU A 334 -19.64 3.56 -1.79
C GLU A 334 -18.22 3.03 -1.60
N VAL A 335 -18.11 1.81 -1.07
CA VAL A 335 -16.82 1.12 -0.94
C VAL A 335 -16.67 0.07 -2.04
N TYR A 336 -15.73 0.31 -2.94
CA TYR A 336 -15.25 -0.67 -3.92
C TYR A 336 -13.97 -1.33 -3.40
N GLU A 337 -13.97 -2.65 -3.31
CA GLU A 337 -12.82 -3.43 -2.84
C GLU A 337 -11.72 -3.51 -3.90
N ASN A 338 -10.46 -3.45 -3.44
CA ASN A 338 -9.29 -3.77 -4.25
C ASN A 338 -9.27 -5.26 -4.57
N ASP A 339 -8.89 -5.63 -5.80
CA ASP A 339 -8.69 -7.03 -6.18
C ASP A 339 -7.45 -7.59 -5.46
N SER A 340 -7.68 -8.55 -4.56
CA SER A 340 -6.63 -9.13 -3.71
C SER A 340 -5.49 -9.80 -4.49
N ASP A 341 -5.75 -10.26 -5.72
CA ASP A 341 -4.74 -10.93 -6.54
C ASP A 341 -3.89 -9.93 -7.34
N LEU A 342 -4.48 -8.79 -7.72
CA LEU A 342 -3.89 -7.85 -8.65
C LEU A 342 -3.34 -6.58 -7.97
N CYS A 343 -3.87 -6.21 -6.81
CA CYS A 343 -3.42 -5.07 -6.00
C CYS A 343 -2.34 -5.48 -4.99
N GLY A 344 -2.00 -4.61 -4.05
CA GLY A 344 -0.98 -4.84 -3.01
C GLY A 344 0.46 -4.53 -3.46
N PHE A 345 0.63 -3.82 -4.58
CA PHE A 345 1.94 -3.34 -5.03
C PHE A 345 2.13 -1.87 -4.66
N TYR A 346 3.33 -1.56 -4.21
CA TYR A 346 3.79 -0.26 -3.75
C TYR A 346 4.96 0.19 -4.61
N PHE A 347 5.24 1.48 -4.57
CA PHE A 347 6.37 2.07 -5.28
C PHE A 347 7.42 2.56 -4.29
N LEU A 348 8.67 2.11 -4.47
CA LEU A 348 9.81 2.48 -3.66
C LEU A 348 10.78 3.32 -4.50
N PRO A 349 10.71 4.66 -4.45
CA PRO A 349 11.52 5.53 -5.28
C PRO A 349 13.01 5.44 -4.98
N TYR A 350 13.83 5.62 -6.01
CA TYR A 350 15.29 5.64 -5.85
C TYR A 350 15.77 6.75 -4.92
N ASP A 351 15.15 7.93 -5.00
CA ASP A 351 15.48 9.07 -4.14
C ASP A 351 15.14 8.77 -2.68
N THR A 352 14.00 8.12 -2.42
CA THR A 352 13.61 7.68 -1.08
C THR A 352 14.62 6.69 -0.51
N ILE A 353 14.99 5.67 -1.29
CA ILE A 353 16.01 4.68 -0.90
C ILE A 353 17.32 5.38 -0.56
N SER A 354 17.79 6.29 -1.41
CA SER A 354 19.05 7.00 -1.23
C SER A 354 19.07 7.82 0.06
N GLN A 355 18.01 8.61 0.31
CA GLN A 355 17.92 9.47 1.49
C GLN A 355 17.80 8.67 2.78
N VAL A 356 16.92 7.67 2.81
CA VAL A 356 16.75 6.79 3.99
C VAL A 356 18.04 6.03 4.27
N SER A 357 18.70 5.50 3.25
CA SER A 357 19.97 4.77 3.42
C SER A 357 21.10 5.67 3.91
N ALA A 358 21.16 6.92 3.43
CA ALA A 358 22.16 7.88 3.86
C ALA A 358 22.03 8.27 5.34
N LEU A 359 20.79 8.37 5.85
CA LEU A 359 20.53 8.78 7.22
C LEU A 359 20.51 7.60 8.20
N PHE A 360 19.91 6.48 7.80
CA PHE A 360 19.54 5.39 8.71
C PHE A 360 20.07 4.02 8.29
N GLN A 361 20.64 3.90 7.08
CA GLN A 361 21.07 2.62 6.52
C GLN A 361 19.91 1.62 6.40
N GLY A 362 20.20 0.32 6.32
CA GLY A 362 19.18 -0.75 6.37
C GLY A 362 18.49 -1.07 5.05
N PHE A 363 19.00 -0.58 3.91
CA PHE A 363 18.53 -1.01 2.58
C PHE A 363 19.44 -2.07 1.96
N PHE A 364 18.86 -3.22 1.62
CA PHE A 364 19.51 -4.24 0.81
C PHE A 364 18.49 -5.19 0.19
N VAL A 365 18.85 -5.79 -0.94
CA VAL A 365 18.02 -6.76 -1.66
C VAL A 365 18.75 -8.09 -1.72
N ASN A 366 18.06 -9.18 -1.39
CA ASN A 366 18.60 -10.53 -1.48
C ASN A 366 18.02 -11.29 -2.68
N SER A 367 18.82 -12.16 -3.28
CA SER A 367 18.37 -13.16 -4.25
C SER A 367 18.78 -14.53 -3.75
N PHE A 368 17.83 -15.45 -3.67
CA PHE A 368 18.04 -16.80 -3.16
C PHE A 368 17.98 -17.81 -4.29
N ASP A 369 18.94 -18.73 -4.35
CA ASP A 369 18.82 -19.94 -5.16
C ASP A 369 18.11 -21.03 -4.34
N VAL A 370 16.79 -21.10 -4.50
CA VAL A 370 15.94 -22.09 -3.83
C VAL A 370 15.60 -23.22 -4.78
N LYS A 371 16.03 -24.43 -4.44
CA LYS A 371 15.72 -25.64 -5.19
C LYS A 371 14.69 -26.49 -4.45
N TRP A 372 13.53 -26.65 -5.07
CA TRP A 372 12.49 -27.56 -4.58
C TRP A 372 12.75 -28.99 -5.01
N ALA A 373 12.57 -29.95 -4.09
CA ALA A 373 12.67 -31.37 -4.39
C ALA A 373 11.56 -31.83 -5.36
N PRO A 374 11.78 -32.87 -6.19
CA PRO A 374 10.75 -33.37 -7.11
C PRO A 374 9.43 -33.74 -6.42
N GLN A 375 9.48 -34.20 -5.18
CA GLN A 375 8.30 -34.53 -4.37
C GLN A 375 7.42 -33.31 -4.03
N SER A 376 7.96 -32.10 -4.05
CA SER A 376 7.21 -30.87 -3.73
C SER A 376 6.19 -30.50 -4.82
N TYR A 377 6.30 -31.09 -6.01
CA TYR A 377 5.42 -30.79 -7.14
C TYR A 377 4.25 -31.77 -7.20
N LEU A 378 3.02 -31.24 -7.23
CA LEU A 378 1.78 -32.03 -7.35
C LEU A 378 1.80 -32.99 -8.56
N ALA A 379 2.43 -32.56 -9.66
CA ALA A 379 2.60 -33.37 -10.87
C ALA A 379 3.38 -34.68 -10.65
N ASN A 380 4.18 -34.77 -9.59
CA ASN A 380 4.98 -35.97 -9.27
C ASN A 380 4.31 -36.89 -8.24
N ARG A 381 3.04 -36.65 -7.85
CA ARG A 381 2.36 -37.40 -6.78
C ARG A 381 2.42 -38.92 -6.92
N GLU A 382 2.36 -39.44 -8.14
CA GLU A 382 2.39 -40.88 -8.42
C GLU A 382 3.74 -41.52 -8.07
N LYS A 383 4.83 -40.74 -8.11
CA LYS A 383 6.18 -41.17 -7.74
C LYS A 383 6.39 -41.18 -6.22
N PHE A 384 5.55 -40.48 -5.47
CA PHE A 384 5.67 -40.34 -4.01
C PHE A 384 4.34 -40.64 -3.30
N PRO A 385 3.80 -41.87 -3.44
CA PRO A 385 2.45 -42.22 -2.95
C PRO A 385 2.30 -42.22 -1.43
N HIS A 386 3.41 -42.10 -0.68
CA HIS A 386 3.43 -42.03 0.78
C HIS A 386 3.26 -40.61 1.33
N LEU A 387 3.25 -39.59 0.46
CA LEU A 387 3.08 -38.18 0.83
C LEU A 387 1.64 -37.72 0.58
N ASN A 388 1.20 -36.74 1.36
CA ASN A 388 -0.15 -36.21 1.29
C ASN A 388 -0.22 -34.94 0.42
N TYR A 389 -0.61 -35.12 -0.83
CA TYR A 389 -0.81 -34.01 -1.77
C TYR A 389 -2.15 -33.30 -1.64
N SER A 390 -3.10 -33.80 -0.83
CA SER A 390 -4.41 -33.14 -0.66
C SER A 390 -4.26 -31.75 -0.05
N LEU A 391 -3.30 -31.58 0.87
CA LEU A 391 -3.01 -30.31 1.53
C LEU A 391 -2.34 -29.31 0.58
N VAL A 392 -1.47 -29.78 -0.31
CA VAL A 392 -0.88 -28.94 -1.37
C VAL A 392 -1.96 -28.46 -2.33
N GLN A 393 -2.82 -29.38 -2.79
CA GLN A 393 -3.92 -29.05 -3.69
C GLN A 393 -4.90 -28.06 -3.04
N ALA A 394 -5.22 -28.26 -1.75
CA ALA A 394 -6.07 -27.35 -0.98
C ALA A 394 -5.41 -25.99 -0.67
N SER A 395 -4.08 -25.90 -0.79
CA SER A 395 -3.30 -24.66 -0.66
C SER A 395 -2.88 -24.07 -2.01
N THR A 396 -3.44 -24.58 -3.11
CA THR A 396 -3.23 -24.04 -4.45
C THR A 396 -4.37 -23.08 -4.76
N PHE A 397 -4.04 -21.81 -4.95
CA PHE A 397 -5.01 -20.75 -5.24
C PHE A 397 -4.97 -20.40 -6.72
N THR A 398 -6.11 -19.97 -7.26
CA THR A 398 -6.18 -19.44 -8.61
C THR A 398 -6.12 -17.92 -8.52
N GLN A 399 -5.23 -17.30 -9.28
CA GLN A 399 -5.19 -15.85 -9.39
C GLN A 399 -6.15 -15.39 -10.49
N HIS A 400 -6.90 -14.32 -10.24
CA HIS A 400 -7.67 -13.64 -11.27
C HIS A 400 -6.74 -13.17 -12.40
N SER A 401 -7.19 -13.31 -13.65
CA SER A 401 -6.47 -12.72 -14.78
C SER A 401 -6.63 -11.21 -14.76
N SER A 402 -5.59 -10.48 -15.15
CA SER A 402 -5.73 -9.04 -15.39
C SER A 402 -6.89 -8.77 -16.35
N SER A 403 -7.75 -7.82 -15.97
CA SER A 403 -8.82 -7.36 -16.86
C SER A 403 -8.17 -6.86 -18.16
N ARG A 404 -8.64 -7.34 -19.31
CA ARG A 404 -8.26 -6.74 -20.59
C ARG A 404 -9.04 -5.45 -20.73
N PHE A 405 -8.34 -4.33 -20.70
CA PHE A 405 -8.92 -3.02 -20.98
C PHE A 405 -8.98 -2.80 -22.49
N ASP A 406 -10.10 -2.29 -22.99
CA ASP A 406 -10.30 -2.00 -24.41
C ASP A 406 -9.49 -0.77 -24.89
N GLY A 407 -8.95 0.01 -23.95
CA GLY A 407 -8.19 1.23 -24.17
C GLY A 407 -7.98 2.00 -22.87
N PRO A 408 -7.38 3.20 -22.90
CA PRO A 408 -6.96 3.94 -21.70
C PRO A 408 -8.11 4.53 -20.86
N PHE A 409 -9.35 4.40 -21.34
CA PHE A 409 -10.55 4.82 -20.63
C PHE A 409 -11.43 3.59 -20.45
N PRO A 410 -11.53 3.07 -19.22
CA PRO A 410 -12.35 1.90 -18.97
C PRO A 410 -13.80 2.28 -19.30
N PHE A 411 -14.47 1.43 -20.06
CA PHE A 411 -15.89 1.58 -20.40
C PHE A 411 -16.26 2.70 -21.38
N ALA A 412 -15.32 3.21 -22.20
CA ALA A 412 -15.65 4.15 -23.29
C ALA A 412 -16.81 3.68 -24.20
N HIS A 413 -17.01 2.36 -24.33
CA HIS A 413 -18.11 1.76 -25.10
C HIS A 413 -19.46 1.66 -24.37
N LYS A 414 -19.49 1.84 -23.04
CA LYS A 414 -20.70 1.66 -22.23
C LYS A 414 -21.49 2.95 -22.00
N TYR A 415 -20.94 4.12 -22.37
CA TYR A 415 -21.63 5.38 -22.16
C TYR A 415 -22.61 5.69 -23.30
N LYS A 416 -23.73 6.36 -22.95
CA LYS A 416 -24.83 6.73 -23.86
C LYS A 416 -24.27 7.36 -25.15
N PRO A 417 -24.72 6.95 -26.35
CA PRO A 417 -24.40 7.70 -27.55
C PRO A 417 -24.92 9.13 -27.39
N MET A 418 -24.08 10.13 -27.62
CA MET A 418 -24.53 11.52 -27.71
C MET A 418 -25.67 11.58 -28.73
N ASN A 419 -26.88 11.86 -28.28
CA ASN A 419 -27.97 12.19 -29.19
C ASN A 419 -27.56 13.46 -29.95
N GLN A 420 -27.17 13.32 -31.22
CA GLN A 420 -26.79 14.42 -32.13
C GLN A 420 -27.91 15.46 -32.36
N LEU A 421 -29.07 15.31 -31.73
CA LEU A 421 -30.25 16.16 -31.92
C LEU A 421 -30.17 17.52 -31.22
N THR A 422 -29.25 17.75 -30.28
CA THR A 422 -29.15 19.05 -29.56
C THR A 422 -28.13 20.02 -30.14
N GLN A 423 -27.21 19.61 -31.03
CA GLN A 423 -26.23 20.53 -31.63
C GLN A 423 -26.80 21.38 -32.79
N HIS A 424 -27.96 21.05 -33.35
CA HIS A 424 -28.53 21.78 -34.49
C HIS A 424 -29.47 22.95 -34.14
N ARG A 425 -29.64 23.32 -32.85
CA ARG A 425 -30.53 24.45 -32.45
C ARG A 425 -29.83 25.67 -31.86
N ARG A 426 -28.54 25.85 -32.10
CA ARG A 426 -27.84 27.14 -31.86
C ARG A 426 -27.10 27.61 -33.11
N ARG A 427 -27.85 27.82 -34.18
CA ARG A 427 -27.53 28.81 -35.22
C ARG A 427 -28.83 29.45 -35.66
N HIS A 428 -29.14 30.61 -35.08
CA HIS A 428 -29.59 31.83 -35.75
C HIS A 428 -29.69 32.97 -34.74
#